data_AF-A0A7C1BJ60-F1
#
_entry.id   AF-A0A7C1BJ60-F1
#
_cell.length_a   1.000
_cell.length_b   1.000
_cell.length_c   1.000
_cell.angle_alpha   90.00
_cell.angle_beta   90.00
_cell.angle_gamma   90.00
#
_symmetry.space_group_name_H-M   'P 1'
#
loop_
_entity.id
_entity.type
_entity.pdbx_description
1 polymer ?
#
loop_
_entity_poly.entity_id
_entity_poly.type
_entity_poly.pdbx_seq_one_letter_code
_entity_poly.pdbx_strand_id
1 'polypeptide(L)'
;MLKLTDQEKQEIIRYLDSDQELPEKYRFLLFEDKREVELVWNGKTSEVCNIVLPFQVIEQVDEPRAEKSEDTGAQLGLFDERGRQLKGWTNKLIWGDNKLILSSLKNGPLREEIEAQGGLRLIYIDPPFDVGADFSMDIEIPSSLPPDKGGLKGVETFTKKPNILEEIAYRDTWGKGADSFIAM
;
A
#
# COMPACT_ATOMS: atom_id res chain seq x y z
N MET A 1 -29.51 -9.73 -26.29
CA MET A 1 -29.45 -9.71 -27.78
C MET A 1 -28.69 -8.46 -28.18
N LEU A 2 -27.60 -8.56 -28.95
CA LEU A 2 -26.78 -7.38 -29.31
C LEU A 2 -27.64 -6.34 -30.04
N LYS A 3 -27.65 -5.10 -29.53
CA LYS A 3 -28.41 -3.97 -30.08
C LYS A 3 -27.64 -3.26 -31.20
N LEU A 4 -27.07 -4.01 -32.14
CA LEU A 4 -26.29 -3.47 -33.26
C LEU A 4 -27.07 -3.57 -34.57
N THR A 5 -27.17 -2.45 -35.28
CA THR A 5 -27.60 -2.43 -36.68
C THR A 5 -26.56 -3.09 -37.58
N ASP A 6 -26.95 -3.49 -38.78
CA ASP A 6 -26.01 -4.14 -39.71
C ASP A 6 -24.91 -3.19 -40.21
N GLN A 7 -25.19 -1.89 -40.27
CA GLN A 7 -24.18 -0.87 -40.56
C GLN A 7 -23.14 -0.77 -39.45
N GLU A 8 -23.56 -0.75 -38.19
CA GLU A 8 -22.64 -0.69 -37.04
C GLU A 8 -21.76 -1.95 -36.97
N LYS A 9 -22.29 -3.13 -37.30
CA LYS A 9 -21.48 -4.35 -37.38
C LYS A 9 -20.40 -4.25 -38.45
N GLN A 10 -20.73 -3.73 -39.64
CA GLN A 10 -19.75 -3.54 -40.71
C GLN A 10 -18.69 -2.50 -40.35
N GLU A 11 -19.09 -1.43 -39.65
CA GLU A 11 -18.16 -0.41 -39.19
C GLU A 11 -17.16 -0.97 -38.16
N ILE A 12 -17.63 -1.75 -37.17
CA ILE A 12 -16.78 -2.45 -36.20
C ILE A 12 -15.79 -3.38 -36.91
N ILE A 13 -16.25 -4.17 -37.87
CA ILE A 13 -15.37 -5.06 -38.66
C ILE A 13 -14.28 -4.27 -39.37
N ARG A 14 -14.60 -3.11 -39.98
CA ARG A 14 -13.59 -2.28 -40.64
C ARG A 14 -12.53 -1.75 -39.67
N TYR A 15 -12.92 -1.37 -38.46
CA TYR A 15 -11.97 -0.94 -37.43
C TYR A 15 -11.04 -2.10 -37.03
N LEU A 16 -11.59 -3.29 -36.82
CA LEU A 16 -10.82 -4.50 -36.47
C LEU A 16 -9.87 -4.93 -37.61
N ASP A 17 -10.34 -4.93 -38.86
CA ASP A 17 -9.52 -5.27 -40.04
C ASP A 17 -8.39 -4.27 -40.28
N SER A 18 -8.58 -3.02 -39.87
CA SER A 18 -7.58 -1.94 -40.00
C SER A 18 -6.66 -1.84 -38.79
N ASP A 19 -6.80 -2.74 -37.81
CA ASP A 19 -6.09 -2.73 -36.52
C ASP A 19 -6.20 -1.38 -35.79
N GLN A 20 -7.38 -0.75 -35.89
CA GLN A 20 -7.70 0.53 -35.27
C GLN A 20 -8.59 0.35 -34.04
N GLU A 21 -8.42 1.23 -33.06
CA GLU A 21 -9.25 1.24 -31.86
C GLU A 21 -10.72 1.53 -32.20
N LEU A 22 -11.64 0.81 -31.54
CA LEU A 22 -13.06 1.02 -31.70
C LEU A 22 -13.51 2.32 -31.04
N PRO A 23 -14.37 3.12 -31.71
CA PRO A 23 -14.98 4.30 -31.09
C PRO A 23 -15.77 3.97 -29.80
N GLU A 24 -15.71 4.87 -28.81
CA GLU A 24 -16.30 4.69 -27.47
C GLU A 24 -17.81 4.37 -27.50
N LYS A 25 -18.55 4.87 -28.51
CA LYS A 25 -19.98 4.57 -28.72
C LYS A 25 -20.29 3.07 -28.76
N TYR A 26 -19.36 2.24 -29.25
CA TYR A 26 -19.57 0.79 -29.36
C TYR A 26 -19.42 0.06 -28.03
N ARG A 27 -18.78 0.66 -27.01
CA ARG A 27 -18.63 0.07 -25.68
C ARG A 27 -19.99 -0.30 -25.07
N PHE A 28 -20.98 0.59 -25.16
CA PHE A 28 -22.30 0.39 -24.59
C PHE A 28 -23.24 -0.48 -25.46
N LEU A 29 -22.88 -0.68 -26.74
CA LEU A 29 -23.66 -1.48 -27.69
C LEU A 29 -23.20 -2.95 -27.73
N LEU A 30 -21.89 -3.17 -27.56
CA LEU A 30 -21.26 -4.50 -27.58
C LEU A 30 -21.38 -5.23 -26.24
N PHE A 31 -21.34 -4.49 -25.13
CA PHE A 31 -21.44 -5.03 -23.78
C PHE A 31 -22.79 -4.64 -23.18
N GLU A 32 -23.51 -5.58 -22.57
CA GLU A 32 -24.74 -5.26 -21.84
C GLU A 32 -24.47 -4.18 -20.79
N ASP A 33 -25.43 -3.25 -20.60
CA ASP A 33 -25.36 -2.24 -19.54
C ASP A 33 -25.10 -2.93 -18.21
N LYS A 34 -23.84 -2.94 -17.75
CA LYS A 34 -23.56 -3.16 -16.34
C LYS A 34 -24.19 -1.97 -15.64
N ARG A 35 -25.34 -2.19 -15.00
CA ARG A 35 -26.03 -1.23 -14.13
C ARG A 35 -25.25 -1.00 -12.83
N GLU A 36 -23.94 -0.89 -12.92
CA GLU A 36 -23.05 -0.70 -11.80
C GLU A 36 -22.28 0.59 -12.06
N VAL A 37 -22.30 1.48 -11.06
CA VAL A 37 -21.48 2.69 -11.08
C VAL A 37 -20.03 2.24 -10.94
N GLU A 38 -19.22 2.46 -11.99
CA GLU A 38 -17.81 2.10 -12.00
C GLU A 38 -16.94 3.37 -12.06
N LEU A 39 -15.96 3.48 -11.16
CA LEU A 39 -14.90 4.48 -11.24
C LEU A 39 -13.86 4.00 -12.26
N VAL A 40 -13.60 4.78 -13.32
CA VAL A 40 -12.62 4.44 -14.38
C VAL A 40 -11.50 5.46 -14.37
N TRP A 41 -10.26 4.98 -14.57
CA TRP A 41 -9.06 5.80 -14.69
C TRP A 41 -8.06 5.14 -15.65
N ASN A 42 -7.10 5.91 -16.15
CA ASN A 42 -6.07 5.42 -17.06
C ASN A 42 -5.17 4.39 -16.36
N GLY A 43 -5.00 3.21 -16.95
CA GLY A 43 -4.21 2.12 -16.37
C GLY A 43 -4.97 1.23 -15.38
N LYS A 44 -6.27 1.48 -15.14
CA LYS A 44 -7.12 0.57 -14.35
C LYS A 44 -7.11 -0.82 -14.98
N THR A 45 -6.61 -1.82 -14.25
CA THR A 45 -6.62 -3.23 -14.65
C THR A 45 -7.55 -4.04 -13.75
N SER A 46 -8.12 -5.11 -14.31
CA SER A 46 -8.87 -6.13 -13.56
C SER A 46 -8.01 -7.35 -13.23
N GLU A 47 -6.74 -7.33 -13.63
CA GLU A 47 -5.80 -8.42 -13.37
C GLU A 47 -5.48 -8.52 -11.88
N VAL A 48 -5.75 -9.69 -11.31
CA VAL A 48 -5.43 -10.00 -9.93
C VAL A 48 -4.08 -10.73 -9.89
N CYS A 49 -3.15 -10.24 -9.07
CA CYS A 49 -1.90 -10.94 -8.82
C CYS A 49 -2.19 -12.26 -8.08
N ASN A 50 -1.81 -13.38 -8.68
CA ASN A 50 -1.95 -14.73 -8.13
C ASN A 50 -0.60 -15.48 -8.12
N ILE A 51 0.47 -14.76 -7.78
CA ILE A 51 1.80 -15.35 -7.62
C ILE A 51 1.92 -15.92 -6.21
N VAL A 52 2.43 -17.15 -6.09
CA VAL A 52 2.73 -17.79 -4.81
C VAL A 52 4.23 -17.94 -4.68
N LEU A 53 4.82 -17.22 -3.74
CA LEU A 53 6.24 -17.31 -3.40
C LEU A 53 6.44 -18.03 -2.06
N PRO A 54 7.51 -18.81 -1.91
CA PRO A 54 7.86 -19.41 -0.63
C PRO A 54 8.36 -18.34 0.35
N PHE A 55 8.03 -18.49 1.63
CA PHE A 55 8.57 -17.64 2.70
C PHE A 55 9.88 -18.23 3.23
N GLN A 56 10.94 -17.43 3.23
CA GLN A 56 12.19 -17.76 3.88
C GLN A 56 12.25 -17.11 5.26
N VAL A 57 12.54 -17.91 6.29
CA VAL A 57 12.78 -17.40 7.65
C VAL A 57 14.24 -17.00 7.77
N ILE A 58 14.49 -15.72 8.03
CA ILE A 58 15.84 -15.17 8.24
C ILE A 58 16.23 -15.28 9.72
N GLU A 59 15.32 -14.89 10.60
CA GLU A 59 15.53 -14.86 12.04
C GLU A 59 14.25 -15.27 12.75
N GLN A 60 14.42 -15.96 13.89
CA GLN A 60 13.36 -16.23 14.83
C GLN A 60 13.78 -15.70 16.19
N VAL A 61 12.98 -14.78 16.72
CA VAL A 61 13.19 -14.19 18.04
C VAL A 61 12.19 -14.84 18.99
N ASP A 62 12.69 -15.72 19.87
CA ASP A 62 11.87 -16.31 20.92
C ASP A 62 11.80 -15.36 22.13
N GLU A 63 10.71 -15.44 22.89
CA GLU A 63 10.50 -14.56 24.05
C GLU A 63 11.63 -14.70 25.08
N PRO A 64 12.10 -13.59 25.67
CA PRO A 64 13.14 -13.63 26.69
C PRO A 64 12.66 -14.42 27.91
N ARG A 65 13.55 -15.30 28.40
CA ARG A 65 13.33 -16.12 29.60
C ARG A 65 12.86 -15.27 30.76
N ALA A 66 11.78 -15.68 31.44
CA ALA A 66 11.41 -15.06 32.72
C ALA A 66 12.57 -15.23 33.70
N GLU A 67 13.20 -14.11 34.10
CA GLU A 67 14.39 -14.12 34.98
C GLU A 67 14.03 -14.41 36.46
N LYS A 68 12.76 -14.30 36.85
CA LYS A 68 12.34 -14.42 38.25
C LYS A 68 11.98 -15.86 38.59
N SER A 69 12.69 -16.39 39.59
CA SER A 69 12.43 -17.69 40.21
C SER A 69 11.08 -17.79 40.95
N GLU A 70 10.33 -16.69 41.05
CA GLU A 70 9.00 -16.65 41.68
C GLU A 70 7.88 -17.10 40.72
N ASP A 71 8.07 -16.99 39.40
CA ASP A 71 7.16 -17.55 38.36
C ASP A 71 7.50 -19.01 38.00
N THR A 72 8.60 -19.55 38.53
CA THR A 72 8.92 -20.98 38.45
C THR A 72 8.15 -21.76 39.51
N GLY A 73 6.84 -21.89 39.31
CA GLY A 73 6.07 -22.94 39.97
C GLY A 73 6.80 -24.28 39.81
N ALA A 74 7.09 -24.94 40.94
CA ALA A 74 7.93 -26.10 41.09
C ALA A 74 7.72 -27.15 39.99
N GLN A 75 8.52 -27.09 38.91
CA GLN A 75 8.48 -28.09 37.84
C GLN A 75 9.61 -29.07 38.04
N LEU A 76 9.29 -30.13 38.78
CA LEU A 76 10.03 -31.37 39.01
C LEU A 76 10.19 -32.22 37.72
N GLY A 77 10.61 -31.61 36.61
CA GLY A 77 10.88 -32.30 35.36
C GLY A 77 12.32 -32.08 34.91
N LEU A 78 13.07 -33.16 34.68
CA LEU A 78 14.44 -33.14 34.12
C LEU A 78 14.52 -32.63 32.65
N PHE A 79 13.43 -32.04 32.15
CA PHE A 79 13.34 -31.40 30.85
C PHE A 79 12.68 -30.03 31.03
N ASP A 80 13.47 -28.98 30.90
CA ASP A 80 12.97 -27.60 30.85
C ASP A 80 12.33 -27.38 29.48
N GLU A 81 10.99 -27.36 29.43
CA GLU A 81 10.22 -27.07 28.21
C GLU A 81 10.00 -25.56 28.01
N ARG A 82 10.48 -24.71 28.94
CA ARG A 82 10.22 -23.27 28.93
C ARG A 82 11.33 -22.55 28.16
N GLY A 83 10.96 -21.85 27.09
CA GLY A 83 11.89 -21.16 26.18
C GLY A 83 12.29 -21.96 24.93
N ARG A 84 11.82 -23.21 24.80
CA ARG A 84 11.69 -23.85 23.48
C ARG A 84 10.35 -23.45 22.92
N GLN A 85 10.28 -23.17 21.61
CA GLN A 85 9.04 -22.91 20.88
C GLN A 85 7.99 -23.98 21.23
N LEU A 86 7.12 -23.69 22.20
CA LEU A 86 6.19 -24.66 22.78
C LEU A 86 5.11 -25.05 21.76
N LYS A 87 4.85 -24.20 20.74
CA LYS A 87 3.97 -24.43 19.58
C LYS A 87 4.03 -23.24 18.59
N GLY A 88 4.31 -23.50 17.31
CA GLY A 88 4.03 -22.58 16.19
C GLY A 88 4.61 -21.17 16.33
N TRP A 89 4.11 -20.22 15.54
CA TRP A 89 4.44 -18.80 15.63
C TRP A 89 3.27 -18.02 16.22
N THR A 90 3.56 -17.00 17.03
CA THR A 90 2.57 -16.07 17.59
C THR A 90 2.52 -14.77 16.80
N ASN A 91 3.69 -14.26 16.41
CA ASN A 91 3.87 -13.04 15.63
C ASN A 91 4.75 -13.34 14.41
N LYS A 92 4.49 -12.66 13.29
CA LYS A 92 5.36 -12.70 12.11
C LYS A 92 5.64 -11.29 11.60
N LEU A 93 6.91 -11.02 11.37
CA LEU A 93 7.36 -9.89 10.56
C LEU A 93 7.77 -10.43 9.20
N ILE A 94 7.19 -9.89 8.13
CA ILE A 94 7.46 -10.30 6.75
C ILE A 94 7.98 -9.07 6.01
N TRP A 95 9.10 -9.22 5.32
CA TRP A 95 9.75 -8.15 4.56
C TRP A 95 9.75 -8.45 3.07
N GLY A 96 9.39 -7.44 2.25
CA GLY A 96 9.32 -7.56 0.79
C GLY A 96 8.19 -6.71 0.19
N ASP A 97 7.91 -6.91 -1.10
CA ASP A 97 6.82 -6.26 -1.83
C ASP A 97 5.45 -6.74 -1.31
N ASN A 98 4.59 -5.80 -0.92
CA ASN A 98 3.32 -6.10 -0.27
C ASN A 98 2.34 -6.87 -1.19
N LYS A 99 2.32 -6.59 -2.50
CA LYS A 99 1.43 -7.24 -3.47
C LYS A 99 1.79 -8.71 -3.62
N LEU A 100 3.08 -9.02 -3.70
CA LEU A 100 3.57 -10.40 -3.78
C LEU A 100 3.38 -11.16 -2.46
N ILE A 101 3.64 -10.51 -1.33
CA ILE A 101 3.41 -11.08 0.00
C ILE A 101 1.93 -11.41 0.19
N LEU A 102 1.03 -10.47 -0.06
CA LEU A 102 -0.41 -10.67 0.13
C LEU A 102 -0.97 -11.74 -0.80
N SER A 103 -0.51 -11.80 -2.06
CA SER A 103 -0.84 -12.88 -2.99
C SER A 103 -0.40 -14.26 -2.44
N SER A 104 0.80 -14.32 -1.87
CA SER A 104 1.35 -15.55 -1.28
C SER A 104 0.68 -15.94 0.05
N LEU A 105 0.28 -14.98 0.88
CA LEU A 105 -0.50 -15.24 2.11
C LEU A 105 -1.92 -15.72 1.79
N LYS A 106 -2.50 -15.26 0.68
CA LYS A 106 -3.84 -15.64 0.26
C LYS A 106 -3.90 -17.06 -0.32
N ASN A 107 -2.93 -17.40 -1.18
CA ASN A 107 -2.97 -18.61 -2.00
C ASN A 107 -1.85 -19.63 -1.65
N GLY A 108 -0.96 -19.30 -0.72
CA GLY A 108 0.22 -20.10 -0.39
C GLY A 108 0.13 -20.83 0.96
N PRO A 109 1.23 -21.47 1.39
CA PRO A 109 1.23 -22.43 2.50
C PRO A 109 0.86 -21.82 3.86
N LEU A 110 1.19 -20.55 4.10
CA LEU A 110 0.82 -19.86 5.34
C LEU A 110 -0.69 -19.64 5.49
N ARG A 111 -1.47 -19.79 4.40
CA ARG A 111 -2.93 -19.62 4.44
C ARG A 111 -3.58 -20.59 5.42
N GLU A 112 -3.23 -21.87 5.33
CA GLU A 112 -3.80 -22.92 6.17
C GLU A 112 -3.45 -22.69 7.65
N GLU A 113 -2.23 -22.24 7.94
CA GLU A 113 -1.79 -21.90 9.29
C GLU A 113 -2.59 -20.72 9.87
N ILE A 114 -2.82 -19.67 9.06
CA ILE A 114 -3.63 -18.51 9.46
C ILE A 114 -5.07 -18.94 9.75
N GLU A 115 -5.67 -19.77 8.88
CA GLU A 115 -7.03 -20.27 9.09
C GLU A 115 -7.15 -21.16 10.33
N ALA A 116 -6.18 -22.04 10.57
CA ALA A 116 -6.13 -22.88 11.77
C ALA A 116 -6.03 -22.06 13.07
N GLN A 117 -5.44 -20.86 13.00
CA GLN A 117 -5.38 -19.90 14.11
C GLN A 117 -6.62 -18.99 14.23
N GLY A 118 -7.65 -19.22 13.41
CA GLY A 118 -8.90 -18.47 13.45
C GLY A 118 -8.98 -17.29 12.48
N GLY A 119 -8.08 -17.24 11.50
CA GLY A 119 -8.13 -16.29 10.38
C GLY A 119 -7.71 -14.86 10.73
N LEU A 120 -7.83 -13.97 9.74
CA LEU A 120 -7.58 -12.52 9.92
C LEU A 120 -8.84 -11.84 10.47
N ARG A 121 -8.69 -11.10 11.57
CA ARG A 121 -9.79 -10.38 12.22
C ARG A 121 -9.78 -8.87 11.97
N LEU A 122 -8.58 -8.30 11.85
CA LEU A 122 -8.37 -6.87 11.65
C LEU A 122 -7.19 -6.67 10.71
N ILE A 123 -7.35 -5.77 9.75
CA ILE A 123 -6.27 -5.28 8.90
C ILE A 123 -6.20 -3.78 9.14
N TYR A 124 -5.04 -3.30 9.57
CA TYR A 124 -4.72 -1.88 9.66
C TYR A 124 -3.63 -1.58 8.64
N ILE A 125 -3.85 -0.56 7.82
CA ILE A 125 -2.87 -0.04 6.86
C ILE A 125 -2.84 1.47 6.94
N ASP A 126 -1.65 2.02 6.72
CA ASP A 126 -1.40 3.46 6.60
C ASP A 126 -0.65 3.67 5.26
N PRO A 127 -1.36 3.61 4.12
CA PRO A 127 -0.74 3.77 2.81
C PRO A 127 -0.26 5.21 2.60
N PRO A 128 0.68 5.47 1.66
CA PRO A 128 1.07 6.82 1.33
C PRO A 128 -0.15 7.64 0.89
N PHE A 129 -0.20 8.92 1.27
CA PHE A 129 -1.30 9.82 0.93
C PHE A 129 -0.94 10.70 -0.26
N ASP A 130 -1.85 10.83 -1.23
CA ASP A 130 -1.74 11.80 -2.32
C ASP A 130 -2.18 13.19 -1.84
N VAL A 131 -1.30 13.84 -1.08
CA VAL A 131 -1.55 15.14 -0.45
C VAL A 131 -1.22 16.32 -1.37
N GLY A 132 -0.55 16.07 -2.50
CA GLY A 132 -0.13 17.11 -3.46
C GLY A 132 0.64 18.29 -2.83
N ALA A 133 1.11 18.15 -1.59
CA ALA A 133 1.48 19.26 -0.74
C ALA A 133 2.98 19.52 -0.83
N ASP A 134 3.32 20.77 -1.15
CA ASP A 134 4.61 21.32 -0.80
C ASP A 134 4.61 21.58 0.72
N PHE A 135 5.35 20.77 1.48
CA PHE A 135 5.50 20.94 2.94
C PHE A 135 6.44 22.09 3.30
N SER A 136 6.72 22.98 2.33
CA SER A 136 7.34 24.26 2.61
C SER A 136 6.37 25.14 3.40
N MET A 137 6.86 25.76 4.46
CA MET A 137 6.08 26.70 5.24
C MET A 137 6.92 27.94 5.50
N ASP A 138 6.35 29.10 5.18
CA ASP A 138 6.95 30.38 5.52
C ASP A 138 6.74 30.66 7.01
N ILE A 139 7.84 30.78 7.74
CA ILE A 139 7.87 31.08 9.16
C ILE A 139 8.30 32.54 9.32
N GLU A 140 7.45 33.30 9.99
CA GLU A 140 7.69 34.69 10.34
C GLU A 140 8.49 34.79 11.65
N ILE A 141 9.76 35.18 11.58
CA ILE A 141 10.65 35.35 12.74
C ILE A 141 10.68 36.83 13.13
N PRO A 142 10.36 37.21 14.38
CA PRO A 142 10.53 38.58 14.84
C PRO A 142 12.01 38.95 14.86
N SER A 143 12.41 39.97 14.09
CA SER A 143 13.79 40.46 14.12
C SER A 143 14.10 41.12 15.47
N SER A 144 15.22 40.74 16.08
CA SER A 144 15.70 41.27 17.36
C SER A 144 16.64 42.48 17.21
N LEU A 145 16.79 43.02 16.00
CA LEU A 145 17.70 44.13 15.71
C LEU A 145 17.04 45.49 16.04
N PRO A 146 17.72 46.38 16.79
CA PRO A 146 17.22 47.73 17.05
C PRO A 146 17.08 48.54 15.74
N PRO A 147 15.97 49.29 15.56
CA PRO A 147 15.70 50.04 14.32
C PRO A 147 16.75 51.11 14.00
N ASP A 148 17.52 51.54 14.99
CA ASP A 148 18.49 52.63 14.97
C ASP A 148 19.84 52.27 14.31
N LYS A 149 20.03 51.02 13.87
CA LYS A 149 21.17 50.60 13.02
C LYS A 149 20.76 50.18 11.60
N GLY A 150 19.73 50.81 11.05
CA GLY A 150 19.26 50.53 9.68
C GLY A 150 18.54 49.18 9.52
N GLY A 151 18.15 48.53 10.64
CA GLY A 151 17.30 47.35 10.63
C GLY A 151 15.84 47.74 10.44
N LEU A 152 15.16 47.15 9.46
CA LEU A 152 13.70 47.24 9.37
C LEU A 152 13.11 46.62 10.65
N LYS A 153 12.24 47.36 11.35
CA LYS A 153 11.27 46.74 12.26
C LYS A 153 10.40 45.84 11.39
N GLY A 154 10.73 44.56 11.34
CA GLY A 154 10.18 43.70 10.32
C GLY A 154 10.38 42.25 10.68
N VAL A 155 9.31 41.50 10.55
CA VAL A 155 9.33 40.06 10.52
C VAL A 155 10.29 39.60 9.41
N GLU A 156 11.29 38.79 9.74
CA GLU A 156 12.09 38.07 8.75
C GLU A 156 11.34 36.79 8.36
N THR A 157 11.03 36.62 7.08
CA THR A 157 10.40 35.40 6.59
C THR A 157 11.46 34.34 6.29
N PHE A 158 11.38 33.19 6.95
CA PHE A 158 12.21 32.02 6.70
C PHE A 158 11.34 30.88 6.14
N THR A 159 11.62 30.44 4.92
CA THR A 159 10.95 29.28 4.35
C THR A 159 11.55 27.99 4.91
N LYS A 160 10.82 27.31 5.81
CA LYS A 160 11.17 25.95 6.25
C LYS A 160 11.01 25.02 5.06
N LYS A 161 12.10 24.36 4.66
CA LYS A 161 12.05 23.26 3.69
C LYS A 161 11.55 21.98 4.36
N PRO A 162 10.91 21.06 3.61
CA PRO A 162 10.54 19.75 4.11
C PRO A 162 11.76 19.04 4.72
N ASN A 163 11.57 18.37 5.86
CA ASN A 163 12.61 17.52 6.42
C ASN A 163 12.65 16.16 5.67
N ILE A 164 13.72 15.39 5.85
CA ILE A 164 13.91 14.10 5.14
C ILE A 164 12.77 13.11 5.40
N LEU A 165 12.17 13.10 6.59
CA LEU A 165 11.07 12.20 6.91
C LEU A 165 9.79 12.61 6.16
N GLU A 166 9.50 13.91 6.11
CA GLU A 166 8.38 14.49 5.34
C GLU A 166 8.58 14.25 3.85
N GLU A 167 9.82 14.37 3.35
CA GLU A 167 10.15 14.10 1.96
C GLU A 167 9.98 12.61 1.62
N ILE A 168 10.40 11.69 2.47
CA ILE A 168 10.20 10.24 2.24
C ILE A 168 8.71 9.86 2.32
N ALA A 169 7.97 10.45 3.26
CA ALA A 169 6.58 10.08 3.51
C ALA A 169 5.61 10.62 2.45
N TYR A 170 5.88 11.81 1.89
CA TYR A 170 4.90 12.54 1.10
C TYR A 170 5.37 12.97 -0.29
N ARG A 171 6.63 12.74 -0.66
CA ARG A 171 7.08 13.05 -2.01
C ARG A 171 6.63 11.96 -2.97
N ASP A 172 5.98 12.35 -4.06
CA ASP A 172 5.78 11.46 -5.19
C ASP A 172 7.15 11.08 -5.77
N THR A 173 7.58 9.84 -5.51
CA THR A 173 8.83 9.26 -6.02
C THR A 173 8.69 8.69 -7.43
N TRP A 174 7.45 8.64 -7.97
CA TRP A 174 7.12 7.99 -9.24
C TRP A 174 6.94 8.99 -10.40
N GLY A 175 6.83 10.29 -10.10
CA GLY A 175 7.08 11.38 -11.04
C GLY A 175 5.95 11.71 -12.01
N LYS A 176 4.76 11.14 -11.85
CA LYS A 176 3.54 11.46 -12.62
C LYS A 176 2.44 12.15 -11.82
N GLY A 177 2.72 12.61 -10.59
CA GLY A 177 1.73 13.26 -9.74
C GLY A 177 0.62 12.30 -9.34
N ALA A 178 -0.63 12.74 -9.38
CA ALA A 178 -1.80 11.92 -9.02
C ALA A 178 -1.93 10.63 -9.87
N ASP A 179 -1.46 10.66 -11.13
CA ASP A 179 -1.47 9.47 -11.99
C ASP A 179 -0.52 8.37 -11.47
N SER A 180 0.55 8.74 -10.76
CA SER A 180 1.43 7.78 -10.08
C SER A 180 0.69 7.04 -8.97
N PHE A 181 -0.05 7.79 -8.14
CA PHE A 181 -0.78 7.27 -7.00
C PHE A 181 -1.87 6.29 -7.44
N ILE A 182 -2.57 6.64 -8.52
CA ILE A 182 -3.65 5.84 -9.10
C ILE A 182 -3.13 4.54 -9.76
N ALA A 183 -1.86 4.52 -10.18
CA ALA A 183 -1.24 3.37 -10.85
C ALA A 183 -0.47 2.41 -9.90
N MET A 184 -0.37 2.75 -8.60
CA MET A 184 0.26 1.91 -7.56
C MET A 184 -0.56 0.65 -7.28
#